data_AF-A0A3B3C8Q1-F1
#
_entry.id   AF-A0A3B3C8Q1-F1
#
_cell.length_a   1.000
_cell.length_b   1.000
_cell.length_c   1.000
_cell.angle_alpha   90.00
_cell.angle_beta   90.00
_cell.angle_gamma   90.00
#
_symmetry.space_group_name_H-M   'P 1'
#
loop_
_entity.id
_entity.type
_entity.pdbx_description
1 polymer ?
#
loop_
_entity_poly.entity_id
_entity_poly.type
_entity_poly.pdbx_seq_one_letter_code
_entity_poly.pdbx_strand_id
1 'polypeptide(L)'
;MKTSKLISVQGIDLIDKKCTNKFIRVQLDYYSNPECPYYCGVGANSAYGRDIVESHYKACLYAGVKICGTNAEVMPSQWEYQVGICEGIEMGDHLWVSRFLLHRVCEDFGVLATLDPKPVKGNWNGSGCHTNVSTKQMREEGGLLHIEAAIEKLSKHHQEHIRVYDLHNGQDNMRRLTGMHETSSIHDFSAGVANRGASIRIPRQVGKDKKGYFEDRRPASNCDPYMVTAAIAETCLLESEEGE
;
A
#
# COMPACT_ATOMS: atom_id res chain seq x y z
N MET A 1 18.96 -16.52 7.36
CA MET A 1 18.16 -15.49 6.68
C MET A 1 16.86 -16.14 6.17
N LYS A 2 15.74 -16.01 6.88
CA LYS A 2 14.42 -16.46 6.39
C LYS A 2 13.96 -15.42 5.37
N THR A 3 14.33 -15.58 4.10
CA THR A 3 14.16 -14.57 3.04
C THR A 3 12.68 -14.17 2.86
N SER A 4 12.29 -12.99 3.32
CA SER A 4 10.98 -12.38 3.04
C SER A 4 11.06 -11.59 1.74
N LYS A 5 10.17 -11.90 0.79
CA LYS A 5 10.01 -11.17 -0.47
C LYS A 5 8.83 -10.23 -0.32
N LEU A 6 9.08 -8.94 -0.49
CA LEU A 6 8.11 -7.88 -0.27
C LEU A 6 7.77 -7.12 -1.55
N ILE A 7 6.48 -6.82 -1.73
CA ILE A 7 6.01 -5.82 -2.71
C ILE A 7 5.15 -4.81 -1.96
N SER A 8 5.56 -3.55 -1.97
CA SER A 8 4.78 -2.44 -1.43
C SER A 8 4.00 -1.76 -2.55
N VAL A 9 2.76 -1.44 -2.26
CA VAL A 9 1.79 -0.85 -3.17
C VAL A 9 1.39 0.51 -2.61
N GLN A 10 1.90 1.60 -3.21
CA GLN A 10 1.82 2.94 -2.62
C GLN A 10 0.75 3.79 -3.30
N GLY A 11 -0.31 4.15 -2.58
CA GLY A 11 -1.25 5.20 -3.00
C GLY A 11 -0.66 6.61 -2.83
N ILE A 12 -0.82 7.47 -3.82
CA ILE A 12 -0.40 8.88 -3.83
C ILE A 12 -1.54 9.74 -4.36
N ASP A 13 -1.66 10.94 -3.83
CA ASP A 13 -2.61 11.95 -4.29
C ASP A 13 -1.90 13.23 -4.76
N LEU A 14 -2.28 13.75 -5.94
CA LEU A 14 -1.64 14.93 -6.53
C LEU A 14 -2.46 16.23 -6.31
N ILE A 15 -1.81 17.25 -5.74
CA ILE A 15 -2.43 18.51 -5.29
C ILE A 15 -1.77 19.72 -5.99
N ASP A 16 -2.56 20.73 -6.35
CA ASP A 16 -2.08 22.00 -6.92
C ASP A 16 -1.30 22.82 -5.87
N LYS A 17 -0.12 23.31 -6.25
CA LYS A 17 0.80 24.11 -5.42
C LYS A 17 0.24 25.49 -5.06
N LYS A 18 -0.75 26.03 -5.78
CA LYS A 18 -1.42 27.30 -5.42
C LYS A 18 -2.33 27.09 -4.21
N CYS A 19 -1.78 27.01 -2.99
CA CYS A 19 -2.36 27.19 -1.63
C CYS A 19 -3.87 26.92 -1.43
N THR A 20 -4.50 26.04 -2.21
CA THR A 20 -5.94 25.79 -2.19
C THR A 20 -6.23 24.37 -1.72
N ASN A 21 -5.20 23.53 -1.52
CA ASN A 21 -5.33 22.09 -1.22
C ASN A 21 -6.31 21.39 -2.17
N LYS A 22 -6.40 21.87 -3.43
CA LYS A 22 -7.26 21.29 -4.45
C LYS A 22 -6.48 20.26 -5.25
N PHE A 23 -7.09 19.11 -5.45
CA PHE A 23 -6.60 18.06 -6.33
C PHE A 23 -6.47 18.59 -7.75
N ILE A 24 -5.42 18.18 -8.46
CA ILE A 24 -5.12 18.72 -9.78
C ILE A 24 -6.33 18.53 -10.70
N ARG A 25 -6.85 19.66 -11.20
CA ARG A 25 -7.93 19.74 -12.19
C ARG A 25 -9.25 19.07 -11.78
N VAL A 26 -9.47 18.81 -10.49
CA VAL A 26 -10.80 18.40 -10.00
C VAL A 26 -11.67 19.65 -9.84
N GLN A 27 -12.66 19.82 -10.71
CA GLN A 27 -13.68 20.85 -10.57
C GLN A 27 -14.59 20.50 -9.38
N LEU A 28 -14.94 21.50 -8.55
CA LEU A 28 -15.74 21.33 -7.34
C LEU A 28 -17.12 20.66 -7.56
N ASP A 29 -17.60 20.52 -8.80
CA ASP A 29 -18.89 19.90 -9.11
C ASP A 29 -18.80 18.36 -9.31
N TYR A 30 -17.59 17.79 -9.33
CA TYR A 30 -17.36 16.34 -9.51
C TYR A 30 -17.60 15.50 -8.24
N TYR A 31 -17.98 16.10 -7.12
CA TYR A 31 -18.33 15.40 -5.87
C TYR A 31 -19.57 14.51 -5.94
N SER A 32 -20.24 14.44 -7.09
CA SER A 32 -21.51 13.74 -7.29
C SER A 32 -21.44 12.51 -8.22
N ASN A 33 -20.30 12.26 -8.88
CA ASN A 33 -20.21 11.16 -9.85
C ASN A 33 -19.70 9.87 -9.17
N PRO A 34 -20.39 8.73 -9.34
CA PRO A 34 -19.97 7.45 -8.77
C PRO A 34 -18.56 7.10 -9.26
N GLU A 35 -17.79 6.44 -8.39
CA GLU A 35 -16.34 6.16 -8.40
C GLU A 35 -15.76 5.42 -9.66
N CYS A 36 -16.30 5.59 -10.85
CA CYS A 36 -16.18 4.61 -11.93
C CYS A 36 -15.48 5.04 -13.25
N PRO A 37 -15.16 6.31 -13.58
CA PRO A 37 -14.34 6.56 -14.77
C PRO A 37 -12.83 6.64 -14.50
N TYR A 38 -12.37 6.56 -13.24
CA TYR A 38 -10.98 6.91 -12.86
C TYR A 38 -10.04 5.70 -12.74
N TYR A 39 -10.48 4.63 -12.08
CA TYR A 39 -9.64 3.44 -11.87
C TYR A 39 -9.18 2.85 -13.20
N CYS A 40 -7.86 2.77 -13.41
CA CYS A 40 -7.24 2.37 -14.68
C CYS A 40 -7.78 3.14 -15.91
N GLY A 41 -8.31 4.34 -15.71
CA GLY A 41 -8.94 5.14 -16.74
C GLY A 41 -7.96 5.70 -17.77
N VAL A 42 -8.49 6.05 -18.94
CA VAL A 42 -7.78 6.73 -20.03
C VAL A 42 -8.65 7.87 -20.56
N GLY A 43 -8.01 8.96 -20.97
CA GLY A 43 -8.69 10.18 -21.42
C GLY A 43 -8.48 11.36 -20.47
N ALA A 44 -8.60 12.56 -21.03
CA ALA A 44 -8.33 13.82 -20.32
C ALA A 44 -9.31 14.11 -19.16
N ASN A 45 -10.47 13.45 -19.15
CA ASN A 45 -11.53 13.53 -18.14
C ASN A 45 -11.43 12.44 -17.05
N SER A 46 -10.43 11.55 -17.12
CA SER A 46 -10.29 10.40 -16.23
C SER A 46 -8.92 10.30 -15.56
N ALA A 47 -7.84 10.52 -16.30
CA ALA A 47 -6.48 10.25 -15.82
C ALA A 47 -5.65 11.53 -15.66
N TYR A 48 -5.83 12.20 -14.52
CA TYR A 48 -5.14 13.46 -14.20
C TYR A 48 -3.71 13.23 -13.70
N GLY A 49 -2.72 13.92 -14.28
CA GLY A 49 -1.33 13.85 -13.81
C GLY A 49 -0.51 12.68 -14.35
N ARG A 50 -0.95 12.02 -15.42
CA ARG A 50 -0.23 10.90 -16.05
C ARG A 50 1.23 11.23 -16.39
N ASP A 51 1.51 12.45 -16.84
CA ASP A 51 2.88 12.87 -17.21
C ASP A 51 3.86 12.77 -16.03
N ILE A 52 3.40 13.04 -14.80
CA ILE A 52 4.18 12.91 -13.58
C ILE A 52 4.47 11.44 -13.30
N VAL A 53 3.44 10.59 -13.42
CA VAL A 53 3.54 9.15 -13.17
C VAL A 53 4.49 8.48 -14.16
N GLU A 54 4.37 8.79 -15.44
CA GLU A 54 5.28 8.30 -16.49
C GLU A 54 6.72 8.76 -16.28
N SER A 55 6.91 10.02 -15.84
CA SER A 55 8.23 10.58 -15.54
C SER A 55 8.85 9.92 -14.32
N HIS A 56 8.07 9.72 -13.25
CA HIS A 56 8.47 9.00 -12.05
C HIS A 56 8.82 7.53 -12.34
N TYR A 57 8.01 6.86 -13.15
CA TYR A 57 8.25 5.47 -13.54
C TYR A 57 9.60 5.32 -14.26
N LYS A 58 9.87 6.20 -15.24
CA LYS A 58 11.15 6.24 -15.97
C LYS A 58 12.32 6.60 -15.05
N ALA A 59 12.15 7.54 -14.13
CA ALA A 59 13.17 7.91 -13.16
C ALA A 59 13.52 6.73 -12.24
N CYS A 60 12.51 5.98 -11.77
CA CYS A 60 12.71 4.79 -10.95
C CYS A 60 13.46 3.69 -11.71
N LEU A 61 13.07 3.40 -12.96
CA LEU A 61 13.78 2.45 -13.82
C LEU A 61 15.24 2.86 -14.04
N TYR A 62 15.49 4.15 -14.34
CA TYR A 62 16.83 4.66 -14.56
C TYR A 62 17.71 4.57 -13.30
N ALA A 63 17.14 4.86 -12.13
CA ALA A 63 17.83 4.76 -10.85
C ALA A 63 18.05 3.32 -10.35
N GLY A 64 17.52 2.31 -11.06
CA GLY A 64 17.60 0.91 -10.63
C GLY A 64 16.66 0.57 -9.48
N VAL A 65 15.63 1.39 -9.23
CA VAL A 65 14.56 1.03 -8.29
C VAL A 65 13.79 -0.16 -8.86
N LYS A 66 13.52 -1.17 -8.03
CA LYS A 66 12.73 -2.35 -8.39
C LYS A 66 11.24 -2.00 -8.52
N ILE A 67 10.88 -1.15 -9.47
CA ILE A 67 9.48 -0.78 -9.76
C ILE A 67 8.84 -1.87 -10.63
N CYS A 68 7.67 -2.36 -10.22
CA CYS A 68 6.94 -3.45 -10.89
C CYS A 68 5.85 -2.94 -11.83
N GLY A 69 5.25 -1.78 -11.53
CA GLY A 69 3.99 -1.39 -12.14
C GLY A 69 3.46 -0.07 -11.59
N THR A 70 2.43 0.43 -12.25
CA THR A 70 1.67 1.61 -11.85
C THR A 70 0.25 1.54 -12.42
N ASN A 71 -0.72 2.15 -11.74
CA ASN A 71 -2.09 2.30 -12.20
C ASN A 71 -2.71 3.59 -11.66
N ALA A 72 -3.73 4.08 -12.36
CA ALA A 72 -4.61 5.11 -11.81
C ALA A 72 -5.55 4.45 -10.79
N GLU A 73 -5.73 5.10 -9.64
CA GLU A 73 -6.58 4.60 -8.56
C GLU A 73 -8.03 5.08 -8.67
N VAL A 74 -8.86 4.66 -7.71
CA VAL A 74 -10.30 4.90 -7.69
C VAL A 74 -10.64 6.40 -7.55
N MET A 75 -9.89 7.14 -6.72
CA MET A 75 -10.10 8.58 -6.57
C MET A 75 -9.43 9.35 -7.73
N PRO A 76 -10.07 10.40 -8.31
CA PRO A 76 -9.44 11.21 -9.35
C PRO A 76 -8.12 11.80 -8.85
N SER A 77 -7.08 11.77 -9.70
CA SER A 77 -5.70 12.17 -9.38
C SER A 77 -5.00 11.39 -8.27
N GLN A 78 -5.60 10.27 -7.83
CA GLN A 78 -4.96 9.25 -7.03
C GLN A 78 -4.27 8.25 -7.96
N TRP A 79 -3.04 7.86 -7.61
CA TRP A 79 -2.22 6.93 -8.38
C TRP A 79 -1.56 5.93 -7.47
N GLU A 80 -1.21 4.80 -8.04
CA GLU A 80 -0.48 3.74 -7.37
C GLU A 80 0.76 3.36 -8.16
N TYR A 81 1.84 3.03 -7.45
CA TYR A 81 2.99 2.34 -8.01
C TYR A 81 3.43 1.23 -7.06
N GLN A 82 3.97 0.16 -7.65
CA GLN A 82 4.41 -1.00 -6.88
C GLN A 82 5.92 -1.14 -6.92
N VAL A 83 6.55 -1.33 -5.75
CA VAL A 83 7.99 -1.59 -5.62
C VAL A 83 8.19 -3.00 -5.09
N GLY A 84 8.97 -3.80 -5.82
CA GLY A 84 9.36 -5.15 -5.45
C GLY A 84 9.87 -5.94 -6.67
N ILE A 85 10.12 -7.24 -6.56
CA ILE A 85 10.21 -8.01 -5.32
C ILE A 85 11.55 -7.69 -4.63
N CYS A 86 11.52 -7.22 -3.38
CA CYS A 86 12.71 -6.87 -2.59
C CYS A 86 12.95 -7.89 -1.46
N GLU A 87 14.21 -8.08 -1.04
CA GLU A 87 14.56 -8.94 0.09
C GLU A 87 14.98 -8.13 1.32
N GLY A 88 14.30 -8.35 2.45
CA GLY A 88 14.64 -7.72 3.72
C GLY A 88 14.72 -6.19 3.64
N ILE A 89 15.88 -5.64 4.02
CA ILE A 89 16.12 -4.20 4.13
C ILE A 89 15.95 -3.44 2.80
N GLU A 90 16.22 -4.12 1.68
CA GLU A 90 16.12 -3.52 0.34
C GLU A 90 14.72 -2.96 0.05
N MET A 91 13.67 -3.51 0.68
CA MET A 91 12.31 -3.01 0.50
C MET A 91 12.18 -1.57 1.02
N GLY A 92 12.75 -1.28 2.19
CA GLY A 92 12.76 0.07 2.74
C GLY A 92 13.57 1.02 1.87
N ASP A 93 14.78 0.59 1.47
CA ASP A 93 15.67 1.40 0.63
C ASP A 93 15.03 1.80 -0.69
N HIS A 94 14.47 0.83 -1.42
CA HIS A 94 13.84 1.08 -2.72
C HIS A 94 12.58 1.96 -2.59
N LEU A 95 11.74 1.76 -1.57
CA LEU A 95 10.53 2.56 -1.41
C LEU A 95 10.84 4.00 -0.96
N TRP A 96 11.83 4.19 -0.09
CA TRP A 96 12.25 5.55 0.30
C TRP A 96 12.83 6.32 -0.87
N VAL A 97 13.71 5.69 -1.66
CA VAL A 97 14.27 6.32 -2.87
C VAL A 97 13.17 6.59 -3.90
N SER A 98 12.20 5.69 -4.09
CA SER A 98 11.10 5.93 -5.01
C SER A 98 10.20 7.09 -4.57
N ARG A 99 9.95 7.25 -3.26
CA ARG A 99 9.23 8.39 -2.69
C ARG A 99 9.99 9.70 -2.88
N PHE A 100 11.32 9.70 -2.69
CA PHE A 100 12.14 10.86 -2.99
C PHE A 100 12.04 11.28 -4.45
N LEU A 101 12.19 10.32 -5.39
CA LEU A 101 12.07 10.59 -6.81
C LEU A 101 10.68 11.11 -7.18
N LEU A 102 9.61 10.59 -6.56
CA LEU A 102 8.25 11.08 -6.77
C LEU A 102 8.14 12.56 -6.42
N HIS A 103 8.60 12.96 -5.22
CA HIS A 103 8.54 14.35 -4.81
C HIS A 103 9.41 15.25 -5.71
N ARG A 104 10.59 14.79 -6.10
CA ARG A 104 11.48 15.54 -7.01
C ARG A 104 10.88 15.75 -8.40
N VAL A 105 10.22 14.73 -8.96
CA VAL A 105 9.48 14.88 -10.23
C VAL A 105 8.30 15.84 -10.03
N CYS A 106 7.53 15.69 -8.95
CA CYS A 106 6.40 16.59 -8.67
C CYS A 106 6.81 18.07 -8.58
N GLU A 107 8.00 18.36 -8.03
CA GLU A 107 8.54 19.72 -7.97
C GLU A 107 8.71 20.35 -9.37
N ASP A 108 9.21 19.58 -10.35
CA ASP A 108 9.40 20.05 -11.73
C ASP A 108 8.07 20.35 -12.45
N PHE A 109 7.01 19.61 -12.10
CA PHE A 109 5.66 19.84 -12.59
C PHE A 109 4.86 20.89 -11.77
N GLY A 110 5.43 21.39 -10.68
CA GLY A 110 4.79 22.39 -9.82
C GLY A 110 3.58 21.85 -9.05
N VAL A 111 3.61 20.58 -8.66
CA VAL A 111 2.53 19.90 -7.94
C VAL A 111 3.04 19.31 -6.63
N LEU A 112 2.14 18.94 -5.73
CA LEU A 112 2.45 18.27 -4.47
C LEU A 112 1.91 16.84 -4.50
N ALA A 113 2.76 15.86 -4.20
CA ALA A 113 2.32 14.51 -3.86
C ALA A 113 2.11 14.42 -2.34
N THR A 114 0.94 13.95 -1.89
CA THR A 114 0.70 13.62 -0.48
C THR A 114 0.62 12.11 -0.28
N LEU A 115 1.13 11.66 0.85
CA LEU A 115 1.02 10.28 1.34
C LEU A 115 0.05 10.20 2.53
N ASP A 116 -0.81 11.21 2.73
CA ASP A 116 -1.84 11.17 3.77
C ASP A 116 -2.83 10.03 3.48
N PRO A 117 -3.17 9.16 4.45
CA PRO A 117 -4.02 8.01 4.20
C PRO A 117 -5.49 8.34 3.94
N LYS A 118 -5.93 9.57 4.21
CA LYS A 118 -7.29 10.03 3.93
C LYS A 118 -7.27 11.53 3.61
N PRO A 119 -6.79 11.91 2.41
CA PRO A 119 -6.55 13.30 2.07
C PRO A 119 -7.86 14.08 1.84
N VAL A 120 -8.93 13.39 1.44
CA VAL A 120 -10.30 13.95 1.35
C VAL A 120 -11.22 13.22 2.30
N LYS A 121 -11.94 13.99 3.13
CA LYS A 121 -12.98 13.47 4.00
C LYS A 121 -14.22 13.09 3.20
N GLY A 122 -14.97 12.10 3.69
CA GLY A 122 -16.21 11.64 3.07
C GLY A 122 -16.04 10.37 2.23
N ASN A 123 -16.90 10.23 1.23
CA ASN A 123 -17.10 9.02 0.43
C ASN A 123 -16.08 8.89 -0.72
N TRP A 124 -14.81 9.13 -0.42
CA TRP A 124 -13.68 8.93 -1.33
C TRP A 124 -12.74 7.90 -0.78
N ASN A 125 -12.05 7.15 -1.64
CA ASN A 125 -11.06 6.17 -1.20
C ASN A 125 -9.93 6.84 -0.39
N GLY A 126 -9.38 6.08 0.55
CA GLY A 126 -8.12 6.47 1.20
C GLY A 126 -6.91 5.86 0.49
N SER A 127 -5.72 6.28 0.91
CA SER A 127 -4.45 5.86 0.33
C SER A 127 -3.75 4.87 1.27
N GLY A 128 -3.53 3.64 0.80
CA GLY A 128 -2.86 2.56 1.54
C GLY A 128 -1.41 2.33 1.08
N CYS A 129 -0.70 1.50 1.83
CA CYS A 129 0.61 0.96 1.47
C CYS A 129 0.60 -0.58 1.53
N HIS A 130 -0.24 -1.25 0.70
CA HIS A 130 -0.42 -2.69 0.85
C HIS A 130 0.92 -3.43 0.70
N THR A 131 1.19 -4.34 1.63
CA THR A 131 2.48 -5.02 1.73
C THR A 131 2.28 -6.51 1.48
N ASN A 132 2.80 -7.01 0.37
CA ASN A 132 2.77 -8.41 0.02
C ASN A 132 3.95 -9.13 0.66
N VAL A 133 3.75 -10.28 1.31
CA VAL A 133 4.76 -10.95 2.13
C VAL A 133 4.84 -12.44 1.75
N SER A 134 6.06 -12.94 1.53
CA SER A 134 6.31 -14.39 1.43
C SER A 134 7.67 -14.80 1.95
N THR A 135 7.76 -15.93 2.62
CA THR A 135 9.03 -16.62 2.92
C THR A 135 9.35 -17.67 1.87
N LYS A 136 10.55 -18.26 1.91
CA LYS A 136 10.89 -19.41 1.04
C LYS A 136 9.86 -20.55 1.20
N GLN A 137 9.52 -20.91 2.42
CA GLN A 137 8.55 -21.96 2.74
C GLN A 137 7.15 -21.65 2.20
N MET A 138 6.72 -20.37 2.27
CA MET A 138 5.42 -19.97 1.72
C MET A 138 5.33 -20.11 0.19
N ARG A 139 6.46 -20.02 -0.52
CA ARG A 139 6.53 -20.12 -1.98
C ARG A 139 6.67 -21.55 -2.50
N GLU A 140 7.05 -22.49 -1.63
CA GLU A 140 7.21 -23.91 -1.95
C GLU A 140 5.89 -24.67 -1.88
N GLU A 141 5.88 -25.92 -2.33
CA GLU A 141 4.68 -26.77 -2.32
C GLU A 141 4.15 -26.95 -0.90
N GLY A 142 2.83 -26.79 -0.70
CA GLY A 142 2.23 -26.78 0.64
C GLY A 142 2.44 -25.48 1.44
N GLY A 143 3.00 -24.43 0.80
CA GLY A 143 3.30 -23.15 1.44
C GLY A 143 2.11 -22.41 2.06
N LEU A 144 0.87 -22.73 1.69
CA LEU A 144 -0.34 -22.18 2.29
C LEU A 144 -0.41 -22.39 3.81
N LEU A 145 0.08 -23.53 4.32
CA LEU A 145 0.12 -23.78 5.77
C LEU A 145 1.00 -22.77 6.50
N HIS A 146 2.13 -22.39 5.89
CA HIS A 146 3.02 -21.37 6.43
C HIS A 146 2.41 -19.97 6.34
N ILE A 147 1.60 -19.71 5.30
CA ILE A 147 0.83 -18.45 5.17
C ILE A 147 -0.21 -18.36 6.29
N GLU A 148 -1.02 -19.41 6.49
CA GLU A 148 -2.05 -19.45 7.53
C GLU A 148 -1.44 -19.32 8.93
N ALA A 149 -0.32 -20.00 9.20
CA ALA A 149 0.42 -19.86 10.45
C ALA A 149 0.94 -18.43 10.68
N ALA A 150 1.44 -17.75 9.65
CA ALA A 150 1.89 -16.36 9.76
C ALA A 150 0.72 -15.40 10.02
N ILE A 151 -0.43 -15.62 9.37
CA ILE A 151 -1.65 -14.84 9.57
C ILE A 151 -2.18 -14.99 11.01
N GLU A 152 -2.12 -16.20 11.57
CA GLU A 152 -2.49 -16.46 12.96
C GLU A 152 -1.57 -15.76 13.96
N LYS A 153 -0.28 -15.62 13.65
CA LYS A 153 0.61 -14.77 14.47
C LYS A 153 0.23 -13.30 14.35
N LEU A 154 -0.02 -12.80 13.14
CA LEU A 154 -0.41 -11.41 12.91
C LEU A 154 -1.74 -11.03 13.57
N SER A 155 -2.67 -11.99 13.75
CA SER A 155 -3.95 -11.75 14.43
C SER A 155 -3.76 -11.40 15.90
N LYS A 156 -2.79 -12.05 16.57
CA LYS A 156 -2.46 -11.85 17.99
C LYS A 156 -1.76 -10.52 18.25
N HIS A 157 -1.00 -10.03 17.28
CA HIS A 157 -0.24 -8.77 17.38
C HIS A 157 -0.90 -7.60 16.62
N HIS A 158 -2.22 -7.68 16.33
CA HIS A 158 -2.89 -6.68 15.48
C HIS A 158 -2.67 -5.24 15.94
N GLN A 159 -2.85 -4.96 17.24
CA GLN A 159 -2.74 -3.61 17.80
C GLN A 159 -1.30 -3.06 17.76
N GLU A 160 -0.29 -3.91 17.95
CA GLU A 160 1.12 -3.52 17.86
C GLU A 160 1.48 -3.14 16.43
N HIS A 161 1.01 -3.92 15.45
CA HIS A 161 1.17 -3.59 14.03
C HIS A 161 0.48 -2.27 13.67
N ILE A 162 -0.75 -2.02 14.12
CA ILE A 162 -1.46 -0.77 13.82
C ILE A 162 -0.66 0.46 14.30
N ARG A 163 0.04 0.37 15.43
CA ARG A 163 0.87 1.48 15.96
C ARG A 163 2.06 1.82 15.06
N VAL A 164 2.58 0.88 14.28
CA VAL A 164 3.74 1.12 13.39
C VAL A 164 3.34 1.27 11.93
N TYR A 165 2.04 1.19 11.63
CA TYR A 165 1.49 1.21 10.28
C TYR A 165 1.15 2.61 9.76
N ASP A 166 1.43 3.66 10.54
CA ASP A 166 1.53 5.05 10.13
C ASP A 166 2.56 5.80 11.01
N LEU A 167 2.83 7.07 10.71
CA LEU A 167 3.82 7.89 11.45
C LEU A 167 3.30 8.40 12.81
N HIS A 168 2.02 8.21 13.12
CA HIS A 168 1.33 8.78 14.27
C HIS A 168 0.60 7.72 15.10
N ASN A 169 1.18 6.53 15.25
CA ASN A 169 0.68 5.47 16.13
C ASN A 169 -0.75 5.00 15.85
N GLY A 170 -1.13 4.92 14.57
CA GLY A 170 -2.46 4.46 14.13
C GLY A 170 -3.48 5.59 13.97
N GLN A 171 -3.17 6.82 14.45
CA GLN A 171 -4.12 7.93 14.47
C GLN A 171 -4.48 8.42 13.06
N ASP A 172 -3.54 8.37 12.12
CA ASP A 172 -3.84 8.72 10.74
C ASP A 172 -4.67 7.65 10.06
N ASN A 173 -4.29 6.40 10.28
CA ASN A 173 -4.92 5.26 9.66
C ASN A 173 -6.36 5.03 10.16
N MET A 174 -6.72 5.51 11.36
CA MET A 174 -8.12 5.55 11.85
C MET A 174 -9.07 6.25 10.88
N ARG A 175 -8.59 7.25 10.12
CA ARG A 175 -9.41 7.96 9.12
C ARG A 175 -9.66 7.12 7.86
N ARG A 176 -8.82 6.11 7.62
CA ARG A 176 -8.84 5.24 6.43
C ARG A 176 -9.51 3.89 6.70
N LEU A 177 -9.12 3.20 7.78
CA LEU A 177 -9.57 1.86 8.15
C LEU A 177 -10.90 1.89 8.89
N THR A 178 -11.98 2.15 8.17
CA THR A 178 -13.33 2.31 8.74
C THR A 178 -14.25 1.11 8.48
N GLY A 179 -13.78 0.10 7.75
CA GLY A 179 -14.62 -1.00 7.25
C GLY A 179 -15.39 -0.67 5.95
N MET A 180 -15.33 0.58 5.49
CA MET A 180 -15.91 1.03 4.22
C MET A 180 -14.81 1.17 3.15
N HIS A 181 -15.20 1.33 1.87
CA HIS A 181 -14.27 1.59 0.75
C HIS A 181 -13.11 0.58 0.62
N GLU A 182 -13.44 -0.72 0.64
CA GLU A 182 -12.44 -1.81 0.52
C GLU A 182 -11.36 -1.83 1.61
N THR A 183 -11.68 -1.33 2.81
CA THR A 183 -10.80 -1.40 4.00
C THR A 183 -11.41 -2.23 5.11
N SER A 184 -10.58 -2.76 6.01
CA SER A 184 -11.04 -3.38 7.25
C SER A 184 -11.29 -2.33 8.33
N SER A 185 -11.97 -2.72 9.42
CA SER A 185 -11.95 -1.99 10.69
C SER A 185 -10.51 -1.87 11.20
N ILE A 186 -10.18 -0.77 11.89
CA ILE A 186 -8.89 -0.61 12.58
C ILE A 186 -8.81 -1.38 13.89
N HIS A 187 -9.96 -1.81 14.44
CA HIS A 187 -10.03 -2.51 15.71
C HIS A 187 -10.05 -4.03 15.53
N ASP A 188 -10.63 -4.50 14.43
CA ASP A 188 -10.88 -5.92 14.18
C ASP A 188 -9.92 -6.48 13.15
N PHE A 189 -9.24 -7.57 13.51
CA PHE A 189 -8.44 -8.34 12.57
C PHE A 189 -9.32 -9.31 11.77
N SER A 190 -9.10 -9.37 10.47
CA SER A 190 -9.76 -10.34 9.59
C SER A 190 -8.82 -10.82 8.48
N ALA A 191 -9.00 -12.07 8.06
CA ALA A 191 -8.27 -12.65 6.94
C ALA A 191 -9.22 -13.44 6.03
N GLY A 192 -8.92 -13.47 4.73
CA GLY A 192 -9.73 -14.26 3.80
C GLY A 192 -9.15 -14.38 2.40
N VAL A 193 -9.54 -15.45 1.70
CA VAL A 193 -9.18 -15.67 0.30
C VAL A 193 -9.98 -14.72 -0.59
N ALA A 194 -9.28 -13.95 -1.43
CA ALA A 194 -9.85 -12.97 -2.34
C ALA A 194 -10.75 -11.90 -1.67
N ASN A 195 -10.63 -11.72 -0.35
CA ASN A 195 -11.44 -10.77 0.40
C ASN A 195 -10.77 -9.39 0.45
N ARG A 196 -11.32 -8.43 -0.28
CA ARG A 196 -10.87 -7.01 -0.26
C ARG A 196 -11.45 -6.19 0.90
N GLY A 197 -12.27 -6.77 1.78
CA GLY A 197 -12.66 -6.13 3.04
C GLY A 197 -11.79 -6.55 4.22
N ALA A 198 -10.95 -7.58 4.03
CA ALA A 198 -10.15 -8.15 5.10
C ALA A 198 -8.87 -7.34 5.38
N SER A 199 -8.37 -7.45 6.61
CA SER A 199 -7.07 -6.90 7.01
C SER A 199 -5.93 -7.58 6.27
N ILE A 200 -5.97 -8.92 6.19
CA ILE A 200 -5.05 -9.73 5.38
C ILE A 200 -5.80 -10.42 4.25
N ARG A 201 -5.31 -10.27 3.02
CA ARG A 201 -5.85 -10.95 1.85
C ARG A 201 -4.93 -12.05 1.38
N ILE A 202 -5.47 -13.25 1.20
CA ILE A 202 -4.80 -14.31 0.44
C ILE A 202 -5.29 -14.22 -1.01
N PRO A 203 -4.43 -13.97 -2.01
CA PRO A 203 -4.86 -13.92 -3.40
C PRO A 203 -5.56 -15.21 -3.85
N ARG A 204 -6.55 -15.10 -4.74
CA ARG A 204 -7.31 -16.26 -5.24
C ARG A 204 -6.39 -17.33 -5.84
N GLN A 205 -5.36 -16.91 -6.56
CA GLN A 205 -4.37 -17.81 -7.16
C GLN A 205 -3.57 -18.57 -6.09
N VAL A 206 -3.18 -17.90 -4.99
CA VAL A 206 -2.47 -18.53 -3.87
C VAL A 206 -3.34 -19.56 -3.16
N GLY A 207 -4.64 -19.27 -2.97
CA GLY A 207 -5.58 -20.24 -2.42
C GLY A 207 -5.77 -21.48 -3.32
N LYS A 208 -5.69 -21.30 -4.65
CA LYS A 208 -5.79 -22.40 -5.63
C LYS A 208 -4.51 -23.24 -5.69
N ASP A 209 -3.35 -22.57 -5.79
CA ASP A 209 -2.04 -23.22 -5.94
C ASP A 209 -1.45 -23.70 -4.61
N LYS A 210 -2.08 -23.31 -3.49
CA LYS A 210 -1.67 -23.60 -2.12
C LYS A 210 -0.23 -23.19 -1.79
N LYS A 211 0.27 -22.14 -2.46
CA LYS A 211 1.59 -21.52 -2.24
C LYS A 211 1.63 -20.10 -2.81
N GLY A 212 2.54 -19.28 -2.30
CA GLY A 212 2.79 -17.92 -2.79
C GLY A 212 3.05 -16.92 -1.66
N TYR A 213 2.14 -15.97 -1.51
CA TYR A 213 2.25 -14.82 -0.60
C TYR A 213 0.89 -14.42 -0.02
N PHE A 214 0.88 -13.64 1.05
CA PHE A 214 -0.31 -12.92 1.52
C PHE A 214 -0.10 -11.41 1.41
N GLU A 215 -1.19 -10.65 1.44
CA GLU A 215 -1.17 -9.19 1.35
C GLU A 215 -1.71 -8.58 2.64
N ASP A 216 -0.87 -7.85 3.36
CA ASP A 216 -1.29 -7.01 4.48
C ASP A 216 -1.78 -5.66 3.97
N ARG A 217 -3.07 -5.38 4.18
CA ARG A 217 -3.76 -4.20 3.64
C ARG A 217 -3.90 -3.08 4.67
N ARG A 218 -3.43 -3.33 5.89
CA ARG A 218 -3.51 -2.41 7.02
C ARG A 218 -2.50 -1.26 6.98
N PRO A 219 -1.30 -1.33 6.37
CA PRO A 219 -0.39 -0.18 6.36
C PRO A 219 -0.98 1.02 5.62
N ALA A 220 -0.84 2.20 6.22
CA ALA A 220 -1.22 3.48 5.62
C ALA A 220 -0.20 3.92 4.56
N SER A 221 -0.61 4.77 3.62
CA SER A 221 0.28 5.32 2.59
C SER A 221 1.49 6.09 3.17
N ASN A 222 1.38 6.70 4.34
CA ASN A 222 2.49 7.40 5.00
C ASN A 222 3.38 6.51 5.86
N CYS A 223 3.17 5.19 5.91
CA CYS A 223 3.96 4.31 6.78
C CYS A 223 5.46 4.39 6.48
N ASP A 224 6.31 4.21 7.50
CA ASP A 224 7.73 3.94 7.28
C ASP A 224 7.90 2.46 6.86
N PRO A 225 8.37 2.17 5.63
CA PRO A 225 8.58 0.80 5.21
C PRO A 225 9.57 0.06 6.11
N TYR A 226 10.56 0.70 6.72
CA TYR A 226 11.47 0.01 7.64
C TYR A 226 10.72 -0.55 8.84
N MET A 227 9.83 0.26 9.44
CA MET A 227 9.02 -0.16 10.59
C MET A 227 8.03 -1.26 10.22
N VAL A 228 7.31 -1.11 9.09
CA VAL A 228 6.34 -2.12 8.63
C VAL A 228 7.02 -3.45 8.35
N THR A 229 8.13 -3.42 7.62
CA THR A 229 8.85 -4.64 7.24
C THR A 229 9.51 -5.32 8.42
N ALA A 230 10.06 -4.56 9.37
CA ALA A 230 10.61 -5.06 10.62
C ALA A 230 9.53 -5.74 11.46
N ALA A 231 8.38 -5.08 11.71
CA ALA A 231 7.30 -5.65 12.51
C ALA A 231 6.71 -6.94 11.90
N ILE A 232 6.55 -6.98 10.57
CA ILE A 232 6.13 -8.22 9.88
C ILE A 232 7.18 -9.31 10.03
N ALA A 233 8.47 -8.98 9.87
CA ALA A 233 9.54 -9.94 10.01
C ALA A 233 9.64 -10.48 11.44
N GLU A 234 9.52 -9.63 12.45
CA GLU A 234 9.52 -9.98 13.86
C GLU A 234 8.38 -10.95 14.17
N THR A 235 7.13 -10.56 13.92
CA THR A 235 5.95 -11.38 14.22
C THR A 235 5.91 -12.69 13.43
N CYS A 236 6.26 -12.68 12.14
CA CYS A 236 6.11 -13.87 11.30
C CYS A 236 7.33 -14.81 11.34
N LEU A 237 8.55 -14.29 11.52
CA LEU A 237 9.79 -15.06 11.32
C LEU A 237 10.53 -15.38 12.61
N LEU A 238 10.44 -14.52 13.62
CA LEU A 238 11.03 -14.77 14.92
C LEU A 238 10.08 -15.64 15.75
N GLU A 239 10.67 -16.46 16.61
CA GLU A 239 9.93 -17.23 17.60
C GLU A 239 9.80 -16.34 18.83
N SER A 240 8.58 -16.14 19.31
CA SER A 240 8.36 -15.56 20.63
C SER A 240 8.89 -16.55 21.67
N GLU A 241 9.84 -16.15 22.52
CA GLU A 241 10.33 -16.93 23.67
C GLU A 241 9.26 -17.11 24.77
N GLU A 242 7.97 -17.07 24.43
CA GLU A 242 6.87 -17.27 25.38
C GLU A 242 6.37 -18.72 25.24
N GLY A 243 7.05 -19.62 25.96
CA GLY A 243 6.73 -21.04 25.97
C GLY A 243 7.67 -21.93 26.80
N GLU A 244 8.14 -21.47 27.96
CA GLU A 244 8.56 -22.31 29.09
C GLU A 244 7.78 -21.93 30.35
#